data_AF-A0A923XMJ2-F1
#
_entry.id   AF-A0A923XMJ2-F1
#
_cell.length_a   1.000
_cell.length_b   1.000
_cell.length_c   1.000
_cell.angle_alpha   90.00
_cell.angle_beta   90.00
_cell.angle_gamma   90.00
#
_symmetry.space_group_name_H-M   'P 1'
#
loop_
_entity.id
_entity.type
_entity.pdbx_description
1 polymer ?
#
loop_
_entity_poly.entity_id
_entity_poly.type
_entity_poly.pdbx_seq_one_letter_code
_entity_poly.pdbx_strand_id
1 'polypeptide(L)'
;MAATDCALKRACIALWCATLALMTAYLQQPAPAHRLLLARRIAANFQTLAQQESFSPASRDSFARLQRRWDANAATLSRPAK
;
A
#
# COMPACT_ATOMS: atom_id res chain seq x y z
N MET A 1 -1.75 1.08 28.88
CA MET A 1 -1.88 1.83 27.61
C MET A 1 -0.58 1.98 26.82
N ALA A 2 0.60 2.22 27.44
CA ALA A 2 1.85 2.40 26.67
C ALA A 2 2.33 1.18 25.84
N ALA A 3 2.08 -0.06 26.30
CA ALA A 3 2.52 -1.27 25.61
C ALA A 3 1.78 -1.51 24.28
N THR A 4 0.49 -1.17 24.23
CA THR A 4 -0.35 -1.28 23.02
C THR A 4 0.06 -0.26 21.96
N ASP A 5 0.43 0.96 22.35
CA ASP A 5 0.88 1.99 21.41
C ASP A 5 2.22 1.62 20.75
N CYS A 6 3.13 1.01 21.53
CA CYS A 6 4.40 0.49 21.02
C CYS A 6 4.20 -0.70 20.07
N ALA A 7 3.23 -1.57 20.34
CA ALA A 7 2.87 -2.68 19.45
C ALA A 7 2.27 -2.17 18.13
N LEU A 8 1.35 -1.19 18.20
CA LEU A 8 0.73 -0.60 17.02
C LEU A 8 1.76 0.10 16.12
N LYS A 9 2.68 0.88 16.70
CA LYS A 9 3.76 1.53 15.94
C LYS A 9 4.63 0.50 15.20
N ARG A 10 4.99 -0.61 15.86
CA ARG A 10 5.75 -1.71 15.23
C ARG A 10 4.96 -2.36 14.10
N ALA A 11 3.67 -2.61 14.28
CA ALA A 11 2.81 -3.14 13.24
C ALA A 11 2.70 -2.20 12.04
N CYS A 12 2.57 -0.89 12.28
CA CYS A 12 2.55 0.13 11.23
C CYS A 12 3.86 0.17 10.42
N ILE A 13 5.01 0.13 11.11
CA ILE A 13 6.33 0.08 10.45
C ILE A 13 6.48 -1.22 9.66
N ALA A 14 6.09 -2.37 10.22
CA ALA A 14 6.14 -3.65 9.53
C ALA A 14 5.26 -3.65 8.26
N LEU A 15 4.05 -3.09 8.34
CA LEU A 15 3.16 -2.91 7.19
C LEU A 15 3.78 -1.99 6.14
N TRP A 16 4.44 -0.90 6.55
CA TRP A 16 5.14 -0.02 5.64
C TRP A 16 6.29 -0.74 4.91
N CYS A 17 7.16 -1.45 5.64
CA CYS A 17 8.22 -2.28 5.06
C CYS A 17 7.67 -3.34 4.09
N ALA A 18 6.60 -4.04 4.46
CA ALA A 18 5.95 -5.01 3.59
C ALA A 18 5.40 -4.35 2.31
N THR A 19 4.85 -3.14 2.41
CA THR A 19 4.34 -2.38 1.26
C THR A 19 5.47 -2.00 0.30
N LEU A 20 6.62 -1.55 0.82
CA LEU A 20 7.81 -1.29 0.02
C LEU A 20 8.31 -2.56 -0.68
N ALA A 21 8.36 -3.69 0.02
CA ALA A 21 8.73 -4.97 -0.58
C ALA A 21 7.78 -5.39 -1.72
N LEU A 22 6.47 -5.18 -1.55
CA LEU A 22 5.48 -5.42 -2.61
C LEU A 22 5.68 -4.50 -3.81
N MET A 23 6.01 -3.22 -3.61
CA MET A 23 6.33 -2.29 -4.70
C MET A 23 7.55 -2.77 -5.49
N THR A 24 8.59 -3.30 -4.82
CA THR A 24 9.73 -3.91 -5.49
C THR A 24 9.34 -5.18 -6.26
N ALA A 25 8.55 -6.06 -5.65
CA ALA A 25 8.05 -7.28 -6.31
C ALA A 25 7.18 -6.98 -7.54
N TYR A 26 6.39 -5.90 -7.49
CA TYR A 26 5.58 -5.45 -8.61
C TYR A 26 6.41 -5.13 -9.86
N LEU A 27 7.58 -4.49 -9.68
CA LEU A 27 8.49 -4.15 -10.79
C LEU A 27 9.07 -5.39 -11.47
N GLN A 28 9.31 -6.45 -10.70
CA GLN A 28 9.92 -7.70 -11.19
C GLN A 28 8.90 -8.68 -11.80
N GLN A 29 7.61 -8.44 -11.64
CA GLN A 29 6.58 -9.38 -12.08
C GLN A 29 6.20 -9.13 -13.55
N PRO A 30 6.41 -10.07 -14.49
CA PRO A 30 6.05 -9.87 -15.89
C PRO A 30 4.55 -10.10 -16.19
N ALA A 31 3.87 -10.95 -15.40
CA ALA A 31 2.49 -11.34 -15.70
C ALA A 31 1.48 -10.23 -15.30
N PRO A 32 0.61 -9.76 -16.22
CA PRO A 32 -0.37 -8.70 -15.94
C PRO A 32 -1.34 -9.03 -14.80
N ALA A 33 -1.79 -10.28 -14.70
CA ALA A 33 -2.69 -10.74 -13.65
C ALA A 33 -2.03 -10.64 -12.25
N HIS A 34 -0.77 -11.05 -12.12
CA HIS A 34 -0.03 -10.91 -10.88
C HIS A 34 0.26 -9.46 -10.53
N ARG A 35 0.58 -8.62 -11.54
CA ARG A 35 0.72 -7.16 -11.34
C ARG A 35 -0.56 -6.54 -10.80
N LEU A 36 -1.73 -6.94 -11.30
CA LEU A 36 -3.02 -6.46 -10.82
C LEU A 36 -3.25 -6.80 -9.35
N LEU A 37 -2.97 -8.05 -8.96
CA LEU A 37 -3.12 -8.50 -7.56
C LEU A 37 -2.19 -7.72 -6.63
N LEU A 38 -0.93 -7.55 -7.04
CA LEU A 38 0.05 -6.75 -6.29
C LEU A 38 -0.38 -5.29 -6.17
N ALA A 39 -0.84 -4.67 -7.27
CA ALA A 39 -1.31 -3.28 -7.27
C ALA A 39 -2.48 -3.07 -6.29
N ARG A 40 -3.46 -3.98 -6.29
CA ARG A 40 -4.59 -3.94 -5.34
C ARG A 40 -4.12 -4.10 -3.89
N ARG A 41 -3.18 -5.02 -3.64
CA ARG A 41 -2.64 -5.24 -2.30
C ARG A 41 -1.87 -4.03 -1.78
N ILE A 42 -1.05 -3.41 -2.63
CA ILE A 42 -0.31 -2.19 -2.31
C ILE A 42 -1.29 -1.05 -1.99
N ALA A 43 -2.33 -0.84 -2.80
CA ALA A 43 -3.34 0.18 -2.56
C ALA A 43 -4.05 -0.02 -1.20
N ALA A 44 -4.46 -1.25 -0.88
CA ALA A 44 -5.10 -1.59 0.39
C ALA A 44 -4.19 -1.35 1.61
N ASN A 45 -2.89 -1.64 1.48
CA ASN A 45 -1.94 -1.36 2.55
C ASN A 45 -1.79 0.16 2.77
N PHE A 46 -1.70 0.96 1.70
CA PHE A 46 -1.66 2.41 1.81
C PHE A 46 -2.92 3.00 2.41
N GLN A 47 -4.10 2.46 2.07
CA GLN A 47 -5.36 2.83 2.72
C GLN A 47 -5.28 2.60 4.23
N THR A 48 -4.81 1.43 4.65
CA THR A 48 -4.64 1.08 6.06
C THR A 48 -3.69 2.05 6.75
N LEU A 49 -2.52 2.31 6.17
CA LEU A 49 -1.50 3.22 6.70
C LEU A 49 -2.00 4.67 6.82
N ALA A 50 -2.78 5.15 5.84
CA ALA A 50 -3.35 6.50 5.85
C ALA A 50 -4.34 6.74 7.00
N GLN A 51 -4.94 5.68 7.55
CA GLN A 51 -5.89 5.77 8.66
C GLN A 51 -5.21 5.72 10.04
N GLN A 52 -3.92 5.36 10.12
CA GLN A 52 -3.24 5.18 11.41
C GLN A 52 -2.70 6.49 11.97
N GLU A 53 -3.19 6.89 13.14
CA GLU A 53 -2.74 8.08 13.88
C GLU A 53 -1.27 7.99 14.35
N SER A 54 -0.67 6.81 14.24
CA SER A 54 0.77 6.60 14.51
C SER A 54 1.69 7.39 13.55
N PHE A 55 1.18 7.85 12.40
CA PHE A 55 1.91 8.66 11.45
C PHE A 55 1.46 10.13 11.47
N SER A 56 2.37 11.03 11.10
CA SER A 56 2.05 12.45 10.96
C SER A 56 0.95 12.67 9.91
N PRO A 57 0.14 13.74 10.01
CA PRO A 57 -0.86 14.10 9.00
C PRO A 57 -0.28 14.14 7.57
N ALA A 58 0.88 14.76 7.39
CA ALA A 58 1.55 14.84 6.08
C ALA A 58 1.91 13.45 5.50
N SER A 59 2.30 12.49 6.35
CA SER A 59 2.57 11.11 5.94
C SER A 59 1.27 10.41 5.52
N ARG A 60 0.20 10.58 6.30
CA ARG A 60 -1.14 10.04 5.99
C ARG A 60 -1.68 10.58 4.66
N ASP A 61 -1.52 11.87 4.39
CA ASP A 61 -1.89 12.47 3.10
C ASP A 61 -1.07 11.89 1.94
N SER A 62 0.21 11.63 2.19
CA SER A 62 1.09 10.99 1.20
C SER A 62 0.65 9.55 0.91
N PHE A 63 0.29 8.77 1.92
CA PHE A 63 -0.28 7.44 1.75
C PHE A 63 -1.62 7.47 1.00
N ALA A 64 -2.51 8.42 1.30
CA ALA A 64 -3.76 8.58 0.57
C ALA A 64 -3.56 8.96 -0.91
N ARG A 65 -2.54 9.76 -1.23
CA ARG A 65 -2.16 10.03 -2.62
C ARG A 65 -1.62 8.77 -3.30
N LEU A 66 -0.76 8.00 -2.63
CA LEU A 66 -0.19 6.77 -3.17
C LEU A 66 -1.26 5.70 -3.40
N GLN A 67 -2.19 5.52 -2.45
CA GLN A 67 -3.34 4.63 -2.60
C GLN A 67 -4.13 4.93 -3.88
N ARG A 68 -4.54 6.19 -4.08
CA ARG A 68 -5.26 6.59 -5.31
C ARG A 68 -4.49 6.30 -6.60
N ARG A 69 -3.16 6.50 -6.60
CA ARG A 69 -2.31 6.20 -7.77
C ARG A 69 -2.27 4.70 -8.05
N TRP A 70 -2.18 3.87 -7.01
CA TRP A 70 -2.17 2.42 -7.16
C TRP A 70 -3.54 1.86 -7.57
N ASP A 71 -4.64 2.45 -7.12
CA ASP A 71 -5.98 2.10 -7.60
C ASP A 71 -6.16 2.43 -9.07
N ALA A 72 -5.71 3.60 -9.53
CA ALA A 72 -5.74 3.96 -10.94
C ALA A 72 -4.90 2.99 -11.80
N ASN A 73 -3.74 2.56 -11.27
CA ASN A 73 -2.91 1.55 -11.92
C ASN A 73 -3.61 0.19 -12.00
N ALA A 74 -4.20 -0.27 -10.88
CA ALA A 74 -4.98 -1.51 -10.86
C ALA A 74 -6.17 -1.46 -11.84
N ALA A 75 -6.88 -0.33 -11.91
CA ALA A 75 -7.97 -0.13 -12.86
C ALA A 75 -7.48 -0.26 -14.31
N THR A 76 -6.32 0.31 -14.63
CA THR A 76 -5.69 0.21 -15.95
C THR A 76 -5.36 -1.23 -16.31
N LEU A 77 -4.76 -1.99 -15.38
CA LEU A 77 -4.41 -3.40 -15.58
C LEU A 77 -5.63 -4.33 -15.70
N SER A 78 -6.75 -3.95 -15.09
CA SER A 78 -7.99 -4.74 -15.14
C SER A 78 -8.80 -4.55 -16.43
N ARG A 79 -8.44 -3.58 -17.27
CA ARG A 79 -9.14 -3.32 -18.52
C ARG A 79 -8.77 -4.41 -19.54
N PRO A 80 -9.74 -5.09 -20.16
CA PRO A 80 -9.44 -6.04 -21.23
C PRO A 80 -8.78 -5.30 -22.41
N ALA A 81 -7.77 -5.93 -23.02
CA ALA A 81 -7.20 -5.45 -24.27
C ALA A 81 -8.31 -5.44 -25.34
N LYS A 82 -8.41 -4.32 -26.05
CA LYS A 82 -9.45 -4.09 -27.06
C LYS A 82 -9.14 -4.85 -28.35
#